data_AF-A0A5K1HMM9-F1
#
_entry.id   AF-A0A5K1HMM9-F1
#
_cell.length_a   1.000
_cell.length_b   1.000
_cell.length_c   1.000
_cell.angle_alpha   90.00
_cell.angle_beta   90.00
_cell.angle_gamma   90.00
#
_symmetry.space_group_name_H-M   'P 1'
#
loop_
_entity.id
_entity.type
_entity.pdbx_description
1 polymer ?
#
loop_
_entity_poly.entity_id
_entity_poly.type
_entity_poly.pdbx_seq_one_letter_code
_entity_poly.pdbx_strand_id
1 'polypeptide(L)' 'NYGPTILPAKKVENLGHHQVLWLYDDKVVEVGSSNIFFVFKDKSGGIEIATPELEDLVLPGITRDSIL' A
#
# COMPACT_ATOMS: atom_id res chain seq x y z
N ASN A 1 8.94 5.68 11.69
CA ASN A 1 7.95 5.41 10.63
C ASN A 1 6.83 6.45 10.58
N TYR A 2 6.15 6.82 11.68
CA TYR A 2 4.92 7.64 11.59
C TYR A 2 5.10 9.16 11.69
N GLY A 3 6.01 9.70 12.50
CA GLY A 3 6.15 11.16 12.67
C GLY A 3 6.36 11.93 11.35
N PRO A 4 7.29 11.49 10.47
CA PRO A 4 7.52 12.12 9.18
C PRO A 4 6.33 12.04 8.18
N THR A 5 5.32 11.20 8.42
CA THR A 5 4.18 11.04 7.50
C THR A 5 3.09 12.10 7.68
N ILE A 6 3.12 12.87 8.79
CA ILE A 6 2.10 13.89 9.11
C ILE A 6 2.02 14.96 8.02
N LEU A 7 3.17 15.49 7.57
CA LEU A 7 3.20 16.54 6.56
C LEU A 7 2.72 16.04 5.18
N PRO A 8 3.19 14.89 4.65
CA PRO A 8 2.62 14.26 3.46
C PRO A 8 1.11 14.01 3.56
N ALA A 9 0.64 13.46 4.68
CA ALA A 9 -0.78 13.21 4.92
C ALA A 9 -1.61 14.50 4.84
N LYS A 10 -1.13 15.59 5.46
CA LYS A 10 -1.81 16.89 5.39
C LYS A 10 -1.83 17.48 3.97
N LYS A 11 -0.74 17.28 3.22
CA LYS A 11 -0.64 17.75 1.83
C LYS A 11 -1.68 17.05 0.94
N VAL A 12 -1.81 15.72 1.05
CA VAL A 12 -2.79 14.98 0.23
C VAL A 12 -4.23 15.25 0.67
N GLU A 13 -4.48 15.48 1.97
CA GLU A 13 -5.78 15.93 2.48
C GLU A 13 -6.23 17.25 1.83
N ASN A 14 -5.33 18.23 1.73
CA ASN A 14 -5.62 19.52 1.08
C ASN A 14 -5.86 19.39 -0.44
N LEU A 15 -5.45 18.28 -1.05
CA LEU A 15 -5.74 17.94 -2.46
C LEU A 15 -7.05 17.14 -2.61
N GLY A 16 -7.77 16.87 -1.52
CA GLY A 16 -9.02 16.09 -1.52
C GLY A 16 -8.82 14.58 -1.44
N HIS A 17 -7.62 14.11 -1.08
CA HIS A 17 -7.31 12.69 -0.90
C HIS A 17 -7.25 12.29 0.57
N HIS A 18 -7.63 11.05 0.88
CA HIS A 18 -7.74 10.58 2.27
C HIS A 18 -6.48 9.86 2.78
N GLN A 19 -5.64 9.32 1.89
CA GLN A 19 -4.49 8.48 2.23
C GLN A 19 -3.34 8.73 1.26
N VAL A 20 -2.12 8.47 1.73
CA VAL A 20 -0.90 8.51 0.92
C VAL A 20 -0.65 7.12 0.36
N LEU A 21 -0.48 6.99 -0.96
CA LEU A 21 0.09 5.80 -1.57
C LEU A 21 1.62 5.95 -1.55
N TRP A 22 2.30 5.09 -0.82
CA TRP A 22 3.76 5.14 -0.69
C TRP A 22 4.41 4.43 -1.87
N LEU A 23 5.39 5.12 -2.48
CA LEU A 23 6.19 4.60 -3.59
C LEU A 23 7.67 4.59 -3.21
N TYR A 24 8.39 3.57 -3.66
CA TYR A 24 9.85 3.46 -3.57
C TYR A 24 10.39 2.77 -4.82
N ASP A 25 11.38 3.37 -5.48
CA ASP A 25 11.95 2.89 -6.76
C ASP A 25 10.89 2.47 -7.79
N ASP A 26 9.90 3.36 -8.01
CA ASP A 26 8.74 3.16 -8.89
C ASP A 26 7.83 1.96 -8.54
N LYS A 27 8.02 1.34 -7.37
CA LYS A 27 7.16 0.29 -6.83
C LYS A 27 6.21 0.84 -5.78
N VAL A 28 5.01 0.27 -5.71
CA VAL A 28 4.08 0.51 -4.60
C VAL A 28 4.53 -0.28 -3.37
N VAL A 29 4.53 0.34 -2.19
CA VAL A 29 4.88 -0.34 -0.92
C VAL A 29 3.69 -0.47 0.03
N GLU A 30 3.04 0.62 0.40
CA GLU A 30 1.92 0.64 1.38
C GLU A 30 0.96 1.79 1.09
N VAL A 31 -0.19 1.79 1.77
CA VAL A 31 -1.16 2.91 1.74
C VAL A 31 -1.42 3.41 3.15
N GLY A 32 -1.06 4.66 3.42
CA GLY A 32 -1.20 5.24 4.75
C GLY A 32 -0.39 4.50 5.80
N SER A 33 -1.10 3.79 6.69
CA SER A 33 -0.55 2.91 7.72
C SER A 33 -0.98 1.45 7.53
N SER A 34 -1.35 1.06 6.32
CA SER A 34 -1.87 -0.25 5.97
C SER A 34 -1.08 -0.87 4.81
N ASN A 35 -0.96 -2.20 4.80
CA ASN A 35 -0.56 -2.90 3.60
C ASN A 35 -1.59 -2.68 2.48
N ILE A 36 -1.17 -2.85 1.23
CA ILE A 36 -2.02 -2.69 0.05
C ILE A 36 -2.12 -3.99 -0.74
N PHE A 37 -3.30 -4.26 -1.27
CA PHE A 37 -3.60 -5.38 -2.15
C PHE A 37 -4.21 -4.87 -3.46
N PHE A 38 -3.83 -5.51 -4.57
CA PHE A 38 -4.36 -5.30 -5.89
C PHE A 38 -5.14 -6.53 -6.30
N VAL A 39 -6.36 -6.34 -6.80
CA VAL A 39 -7.20 -7.42 -7.34
C VAL A 39 -7.46 -7.11 -8.80
N PHE A 40 -7.09 -8.04 -9.68
CA PHE A 40 -7.21 -7.86 -11.12
C PHE A 40 -7.52 -9.19 -11.80
N LYS A 41 -7.88 -9.12 -13.09
CA LYS A 41 -8.03 -10.31 -13.91
C LYS A 41 -6.74 -10.59 -14.65
N ASP A 42 -6.30 -11.84 -14.64
CA ASP A 42 -5.18 -12.29 -15.46
C ASP A 42 -5.57 -12.38 -16.94
N LYS A 43 -4.64 -12.84 -17.78
CA LYS A 43 -4.88 -13.02 -19.22
C LYS A 43 -5.88 -14.15 -19.52
N SER A 44 -6.10 -15.08 -18.60
CA SER A 44 -7.06 -16.17 -18.73
C SER A 44 -8.48 -15.77 -18.28
N GLY A 45 -8.62 -14.61 -17.63
CA GLY A 45 -9.87 -14.11 -17.05
C GLY A 45 -10.10 -14.55 -15.59
N GLY A 46 -9.15 -15.28 -15.00
CA GLY A 46 -9.12 -15.61 -13.58
C GLY A 46 -8.85 -14.38 -12.72
N ILE A 47 -9.30 -14.41 -11.46
CA ILE A 47 -9.05 -13.33 -10.50
C ILE A 47 -7.72 -13.61 -9.79
N GLU A 48 -6.81 -12.64 -9.84
CA GLU A 48 -5.56 -12.65 -9.09
C GLU A 48 -5.59 -11.56 -8.01
N ILE A 49 -4.92 -11.86 -6.90
CA ILE A 49 -4.63 -10.91 -5.82
C ILE A 49 -3.12 -10.80 -5.67
N ALA A 50 -2.60 -9.56 -5.61
CA ALA A 50 -1.19 -9.28 -5.42
C ALA A 50 -1.00 -8.25 -4.31
N THR A 51 0.08 -8.39 -3.55
CA THR A 51 0.53 -7.41 -2.55
C THR A 51 2.05 -7.32 -2.64
N PRO A 52 2.67 -6.17 -2.32
CA PRO A 52 4.13 -6.08 -2.25
C PRO A 52 4.74 -7.18 -1.34
N GLU A 53 5.90 -7.68 -1.76
CA GLU A 53 6.69 -8.64 -0.98
C GLU A 53 7.16 -7.99 0.33
N LEU A 54 7.45 -8.82 1.34
CA LEU A 54 8.01 -8.33 2.59
C LEU A 54 9.49 -8.00 2.37
N GLU A 55 9.80 -6.72 2.30
CA GLU A 55 11.15 -6.13 2.31
C GLU A 55 11.26 -5.14 3.49
N ASP A 56 12.43 -4.52 3.70
CA ASP A 56 12.69 -3.57 4.82
C ASP A 56 11.69 -2.39 4.89
N LEU A 57 10.97 -2.11 3.80
CA LEU A 57 10.04 -0.98 3.64
C LEU A 57 8.56 -1.34 3.86
N VAL A 58 8.20 -2.64 3.93
CA VAL A 58 6.82 -3.10 4.08
C VAL A 58 6.64 -3.73 5.44
N LEU A 59 5.65 -3.26 6.21
CA LEU A 59 5.41 -3.80 7.55
C LEU A 59 4.71 -5.17 7.47
N PRO A 60 5.12 -6.17 8.26
CA PRO A 60 4.49 -7.49 8.29
C PRO A 60 3.16 -7.43 9.07
N GLY A 61 2.11 -6.89 8.44
CA GLY A 61 0.80 -6.74 9.06
C GLY A 61 0.06 -8.07 9.23
N ILE A 62 -0.55 -8.27 10.40
CA ILE A 62 -1.34 -9.49 10.70
C ILE A 62 -2.51 -9.68 9.73
N THR A 63 -3.20 -8.60 9.37
CA THR A 63 -4.30 -8.67 8.39
C THR A 63 -3.79 -9.05 7.00
N ARG A 64 -2.60 -8.59 6.59
CA ARG A 64 -1.98 -9.02 5.33
C ARG A 64 -1.72 -10.52 5.35
N ASP A 65 -1.12 -11.00 6.44
CA ASP A 65 -0.84 -12.43 6.65
C ASP A 65 -2.11 -13.29 6.68
N SER A 66 -3.23 -12.73 7.17
CA SER A 66 -4.52 -13.43 7.19
C SER A 66 -5.24 -13.46 5.82
N ILE A 67 -4.87 -12.57 4.89
CA ILE A 67 -5.47 -12.49 3.55
C ILE A 67 -4.78 -13.46 2.58
N LEU A 68 -3.46 -13.64 2.74
CA LEU A 68 -2.64 -14.55 1.94
C LEU A 68 -2.82 -16.01 2.38
#